data_AF-A0A6A8M9X3-F1
#
_entry.id   AF-A0A6A8M9X3-F1
#
_cell.length_a   1.000
_cell.length_b   1.000
_cell.length_c   1.000
_cell.angle_alpha   90.00
_cell.angle_beta   90.00
_cell.angle_gamma   90.00
#
_symmetry.space_group_name_H-M   'P 1'
#
loop_
_entity.id
_entity.type
_entity.pdbx_description
1 polymer ?
#
loop_
_entity_poly.entity_id
_entity_poly.type
_entity_poly.pdbx_seq_one_letter_code
_entity_poly.pdbx_strand_id
1 'polypeptide(L)'
;MEEMKMWLRVAISKDSVHYNDHSGYSYIDGQSSEEYYFDKKVANALENDGFLIEMWDELEIPLEWGDYEFLPPDKCMRLKTWLETHLQKEVDPIISAVYKVMFDYVGKAILYDTGISFDF
;
A
#
# COMPACT_ATOMS: atom_id res chain seq x y z
N MET A 1 8.03 -10.19 -25.98
CA MET A 1 8.41 -10.12 -24.55
C MET A 1 7.14 -9.75 -23.82
N GLU A 2 6.63 -10.62 -22.97
CA GLU A 2 5.63 -10.19 -21.99
C GLU A 2 6.34 -9.29 -20.98
N GLU A 3 5.75 -8.14 -20.67
CA GLU A 3 6.20 -7.31 -19.56
C GLU A 3 5.94 -8.07 -18.26
N MET A 4 7.02 -8.33 -17.51
CA MET A 4 6.89 -8.82 -16.14
C MET A 4 6.30 -7.69 -15.30
N LYS A 5 4.98 -7.72 -15.08
CA LYS A 5 4.32 -6.84 -14.12
C LYS A 5 4.85 -7.17 -12.73
N MET A 6 5.60 -6.24 -12.16
CA MET A 6 6.09 -6.30 -10.80
C MET A 6 4.99 -5.80 -9.87
N TRP A 7 4.55 -6.64 -8.93
CA TRP A 7 3.51 -6.28 -7.96
C TRP A 7 4.13 -5.78 -6.66
N LEU A 8 3.37 -5.00 -5.90
CA LEU A 8 3.87 -4.34 -4.71
C LEU A 8 2.85 -4.52 -3.60
N ARG A 9 3.25 -5.20 -2.50
CA ARG A 9 2.36 -5.56 -1.38
C ARG A 9 2.84 -4.89 -0.10
N VAL A 10 1.90 -4.34 0.67
CA VAL A 10 2.14 -3.79 2.01
C VAL A 10 1.17 -4.47 2.99
N ALA A 11 1.69 -5.23 3.96
CA ALA A 11 0.86 -6.07 4.82
C ALA A 11 1.36 -6.21 6.27
N ILE A 12 0.46 -6.53 7.22
CA ILE A 12 0.86 -6.87 8.61
C ILE A 12 1.61 -8.20 8.67
N SER A 13 1.30 -9.17 7.81
CA SER A 13 1.91 -10.50 7.86
C SER A 13 2.12 -11.10 6.49
N LYS A 14 3.23 -11.86 6.36
CA LYS A 14 3.43 -12.81 5.25
C LYS A 14 2.36 -13.90 5.18
N ASP A 15 1.70 -14.16 6.32
CA ASP A 15 0.65 -15.16 6.48
C ASP A 15 -0.76 -14.55 6.35
N SER A 16 -0.88 -13.24 6.06
CA SER A 16 -2.17 -12.62 5.74
C SER A 16 -2.74 -13.20 4.44
N VAL A 17 -4.03 -13.52 4.44
CA VAL A 17 -4.64 -14.42 3.45
C VAL A 17 -5.15 -13.63 2.26
N HIS A 18 -4.59 -13.92 1.08
CA HIS A 18 -5.02 -13.41 -0.21
C HIS A 18 -6.52 -13.70 -0.44
N TYR A 19 -7.38 -12.69 -0.40
CA TYR A 19 -8.80 -12.85 -0.69
C TYR A 19 -9.27 -12.05 -1.91
N ASN A 20 -9.88 -12.83 -2.81
CA ASN A 20 -10.78 -12.47 -3.91
C ASN A 20 -10.18 -12.11 -5.28
N ASP A 21 -10.74 -12.81 -6.28
CA ASP A 21 -10.91 -12.33 -7.65
C ASP A 21 -11.61 -10.96 -7.65
N HIS A 22 -10.86 -9.86 -7.74
CA HIS A 22 -11.42 -8.56 -8.09
C HIS A 22 -11.36 -8.35 -9.61
N SER A 23 -12.55 -8.21 -10.20
CA SER A 23 -12.75 -8.19 -11.64
C SER A 23 -12.29 -6.87 -12.27
N GLY A 24 -10.99 -6.79 -12.55
CA GLY A 24 -10.37 -5.66 -13.26
C GLY A 24 -8.86 -5.74 -13.32
N TYR A 25 -8.22 -6.17 -12.23
CA TYR A 25 -6.77 -6.32 -12.13
C TYR A 25 -6.44 -7.66 -11.47
N SER A 26 -5.90 -8.59 -12.27
CA SER A 26 -5.50 -9.90 -11.79
C SER A 26 -4.17 -9.82 -11.05
N TYR A 27 -4.21 -9.75 -9.71
CA TYR A 27 -3.13 -10.34 -8.93
C TYR A 27 -3.07 -11.83 -9.29
N ILE A 28 -1.99 -12.25 -9.95
CA ILE A 28 -1.78 -13.65 -10.32
C ILE A 28 -0.75 -14.21 -9.34
N ASP A 29 -1.22 -15.12 -8.48
CA ASP A 29 -0.37 -15.88 -7.56
C ASP A 29 0.82 -16.52 -8.34
N GLY A 30 2.02 -16.36 -7.80
CA GLY A 30 3.28 -16.77 -8.44
C GLY A 30 3.94 -15.76 -9.39
N GLN A 31 3.39 -14.55 -9.60
CA GLN A 31 4.14 -13.45 -10.23
C GLN A 31 5.11 -12.77 -9.24
N SER A 32 6.18 -12.16 -9.74
CA SER A 32 7.16 -11.48 -8.88
C SER A 32 6.57 -10.22 -8.22
N SER A 33 6.43 -10.26 -6.90
CA SER A 33 6.14 -9.11 -6.06
C SER A 33 7.41 -8.59 -5.36
N GLU A 34 7.48 -7.28 -5.10
CA GLU A 34 8.19 -6.79 -3.90
C GLU A 34 7.17 -6.69 -2.75
N GLU A 35 7.58 -7.10 -1.56
CA GLU A 35 6.68 -7.22 -0.41
C GLU A 35 7.28 -6.54 0.81
N TYR A 36 6.46 -5.72 1.47
CA TYR A 36 6.81 -5.08 2.73
C TYR A 36 5.88 -5.58 3.84
N TYR A 37 6.51 -6.10 4.89
CA TYR A 37 5.83 -6.63 6.06
C TYR A 37 6.25 -5.86 7.31
N PHE A 38 5.28 -5.52 8.17
CA PHE A 38 5.52 -4.78 9.40
C PHE A 38 4.76 -5.39 10.59
N ASP A 39 5.37 -5.35 11.78
CA ASP A 39 4.82 -6.03 12.95
C ASP A 39 3.63 -5.28 13.58
N LYS A 40 2.98 -5.92 14.56
CA LYS A 40 1.86 -5.34 15.31
C LYS A 40 2.21 -4.03 16.05
N LYS A 41 3.47 -3.79 16.42
CA LYS A 41 3.87 -2.51 17.03
C LYS A 41 3.80 -1.39 15.99
N VAL A 42 4.21 -1.65 14.75
CA VAL A 42 4.08 -0.71 13.63
C VAL A 42 2.62 -0.51 13.25
N ALA A 43 1.81 -1.58 13.17
CA ALA A 43 0.37 -1.48 12.91
C ALA A 43 -0.35 -0.59 13.93
N ASN A 44 -0.13 -0.86 15.23
CA ASN A 44 -0.65 -0.01 16.30
C ASN A 44 -0.16 1.45 16.19
N ALA A 45 1.07 1.71 15.73
CA ALA A 45 1.57 3.07 15.57
C ALA A 45 0.82 3.82 14.45
N LEU A 46 0.61 3.17 13.30
CA LEU A 46 -0.20 3.68 12.19
C LEU A 46 -1.66 3.93 12.59
N GLU A 47 -2.25 3.01 13.37
CA GLU A 47 -3.62 3.17 13.89
C GLU A 47 -3.75 4.40 14.79
N ASN A 48 -2.80 4.61 15.71
CA ASN A 48 -2.81 5.77 16.62
C ASN A 48 -2.51 7.11 15.93
N ASP A 49 -1.81 7.10 14.79
CA ASP A 49 -1.55 8.28 13.94
C ASP A 49 -2.76 8.66 13.07
N GLY A 50 -3.77 7.79 12.98
CA GLY A 50 -4.94 7.97 12.11
C GLY A 50 -4.69 7.61 10.65
N PHE A 51 -3.58 6.93 10.33
CA PHE A 51 -3.10 6.65 8.98
C PHE A 51 -4.19 6.16 8.01
N LEU A 52 -4.94 5.11 8.40
CA LEU A 52 -5.98 4.56 7.53
C LEU A 52 -7.08 5.59 7.27
N ILE A 53 -7.57 6.29 8.29
CA ILE A 53 -8.65 7.28 8.16
C ILE A 53 -8.24 8.39 7.19
N GLU A 54 -7.06 8.97 7.35
CA GLU A 54 -6.56 10.00 6.43
C GLU A 54 -6.36 9.47 5.00
N MET A 55 -5.94 8.21 4.86
CA MET A 55 -5.79 7.55 3.57
C MET A 55 -7.15 7.28 2.88
N TRP A 56 -8.23 6.98 3.63
CA TRP A 56 -9.57 6.79 3.07
C TRP A 56 -10.12 8.11 2.50
N ASP A 57 -9.97 9.19 3.27
CA ASP A 57 -10.40 10.53 2.87
C ASP A 57 -9.62 11.02 1.64
N GLU A 58 -8.30 10.78 1.60
CA GLU A 58 -7.46 11.12 0.43
C GLU A 58 -7.80 10.30 -0.81
N LEU A 59 -8.08 9.00 -0.65
CA LEU A 59 -8.24 8.07 -1.78
C LEU A 59 -9.69 7.83 -2.19
N GLU A 60 -10.68 8.29 -1.42
CA GLU A 60 -12.12 8.01 -1.63
C GLU A 60 -12.40 6.49 -1.73
N ILE A 61 -11.85 5.73 -0.78
CA ILE A 61 -12.05 4.26 -0.67
C ILE A 61 -12.41 3.89 0.78
N PRO A 62 -13.36 2.97 1.01
CA PRO A 62 -13.69 2.49 2.34
C PRO A 62 -12.72 1.37 2.75
N LEU A 63 -11.99 1.57 3.86
CA LEU A 63 -11.04 0.65 4.50
C LEU A 63 -11.55 -0.77 4.82
N GLU A 64 -11.51 -1.28 6.05
CA GLU A 64 -11.00 -0.75 7.34
C GLU A 64 -9.61 -1.34 7.70
N TRP A 65 -9.36 -1.66 8.97
CA TRP A 65 -8.32 -2.64 9.37
C TRP A 65 -8.90 -4.05 9.24
N GLY A 66 -8.16 -5.01 8.67
CA GLY A 66 -8.66 -6.35 8.36
C GLY A 66 -9.08 -6.56 6.91
N ASP A 67 -9.08 -5.50 6.09
CA ASP A 67 -9.53 -5.52 4.70
C ASP A 67 -8.36 -5.56 3.70
N TYR A 68 -8.63 -6.20 2.56
CA TYR A 68 -7.75 -6.27 1.41
C TYR A 68 -8.24 -5.33 0.32
N GLU A 69 -7.36 -4.46 -0.18
CA GLU A 69 -7.68 -3.54 -1.28
C GLU A 69 -6.50 -3.40 -2.26
N PHE A 70 -6.82 -3.20 -3.53
CA PHE A 70 -5.87 -2.94 -4.60
C PHE A 70 -6.03 -1.52 -5.13
N LEU A 71 -4.99 -0.70 -4.98
CA LEU A 71 -4.93 0.64 -5.56
C LEU A 71 -4.43 0.58 -7.01
N PRO A 72 -5.26 0.92 -8.02
CA PRO A 72 -4.81 1.11 -9.40
C PRO A 72 -3.88 2.34 -9.56
N PRO A 73 -3.17 2.48 -10.70
CA PRO A 73 -2.17 3.53 -10.92
C PRO A 73 -2.65 4.97 -10.62
N ASP A 74 -3.92 5.28 -10.91
CA ASP A 74 -4.51 6.60 -10.65
C ASP A 74 -4.71 6.90 -9.16
N LYS A 75 -5.09 5.89 -8.37
CA LYS A 75 -5.14 5.98 -6.91
C LYS A 75 -3.73 6.04 -6.31
N CYS A 76 -2.76 5.32 -6.90
CA CYS A 76 -1.35 5.46 -6.53
C CYS A 76 -0.84 6.91 -6.70
N MET A 77 -1.24 7.64 -7.74
CA MET A 77 -0.86 9.06 -7.89
C MET A 77 -1.36 9.96 -6.73
N ARG A 78 -2.60 9.75 -6.25
CA ARG A 78 -3.14 10.46 -5.08
C ARG A 78 -2.35 10.10 -3.82
N LEU A 79 -2.16 8.81 -3.55
CA LEU A 79 -1.38 8.31 -2.41
C LEU A 79 0.05 8.88 -2.41
N LYS A 80 0.68 9.04 -3.59
CA LYS A 80 2.01 9.63 -3.72
C LYS A 80 2.08 11.04 -3.16
N THR A 81 1.10 11.88 -3.54
CA THR A 81 1.04 13.30 -3.15
C THR A 81 0.79 13.45 -1.66
N TRP A 82 -0.08 12.60 -1.11
CA TRP A 82 -0.32 12.53 0.33
C TRP A 82 0.93 12.09 1.10
N LEU A 83 1.60 11.02 0.66
CA LEU A 83 2.85 10.55 1.27
C LEU A 83 3.96 11.60 1.20
N GLU A 84 4.12 12.29 0.06
CA GLU A 84 5.10 13.38 -0.10
C GLU A 84 4.84 14.52 0.89
N THR A 85 3.57 14.89 1.06
CA THR A 85 3.15 15.93 2.00
C THR A 85 3.37 15.52 3.46
N HIS A 86 3.11 14.26 3.81
CA HIS A 86 3.29 13.75 5.18
C HIS A 86 4.77 13.53 5.53
N LEU A 87 5.59 13.08 4.58
CA LEU A 87 7.04 12.92 4.76
C LEU A 87 7.81 14.24 4.94
N GLN A 88 7.18 15.39 4.65
CA GLN A 88 7.73 16.72 4.95
C GLN A 88 7.38 17.23 6.37
N LYS A 89 6.46 16.57 7.08
CA LYS A 89 6.10 16.89 8.47
C LYS A 89 7.04 16.17 9.46
N GLU A 90 7.01 16.58 10.72
CA GLU A 90 7.58 15.75 11.80
C GLU A 90 6.62 14.57 12.06
N VAL A 91 7.12 13.35 11.84
CA VAL A 91 6.36 12.08 11.92
C VAL A 91 7.18 11.10 12.77
N ASP A 92 6.51 10.23 13.53
CA ASP A 92 7.20 9.19 14.33
C ASP A 92 8.17 8.38 13.44
N PRO A 93 9.43 8.13 13.86
CA PRO A 93 10.40 7.40 13.06
C PRO A 93 9.94 6.00 12.59
N ILE A 94 9.09 5.32 13.36
CA ILE A 94 8.50 4.03 13.01
C ILE A 94 7.56 4.18 11.81
N ILE A 95 6.71 5.20 11.84
CA ILE A 95 5.73 5.51 10.80
C ILE A 95 6.42 6.05 9.55
N SER A 96 7.40 6.94 9.73
CA SER A 96 8.21 7.50 8.65
C SER A 96 8.94 6.42 7.84
N ALA A 97 9.31 5.30 8.45
CA ALA A 97 9.88 4.15 7.75
C ALA A 97 8.85 3.49 6.81
N VAL A 98 7.62 3.27 7.28
CA VAL A 98 6.52 2.73 6.48
C VAL A 98 6.17 3.65 5.31
N TYR A 99 5.96 4.95 5.59
CA TYR A 99 5.60 5.93 4.56
C TYR A 99 6.67 6.03 3.46
N LYS A 100 7.96 5.88 3.79
CA LYS A 100 9.03 5.84 2.78
C LYS A 100 8.96 4.60 1.88
N VAL A 101 8.66 3.42 2.43
CA VAL A 101 8.50 2.20 1.64
C VAL A 101 7.25 2.29 0.76
N MET A 102 6.12 2.74 1.31
CA MET A 102 4.90 3.01 0.53
C MET A 102 5.19 4.03 -0.60
N PHE A 103 5.98 5.07 -0.35
CA PHE A 103 6.29 6.09 -1.36
C PHE A 103 7.17 5.55 -2.50
N ASP A 104 8.17 4.72 -2.19
CA ASP A 104 8.98 4.01 -3.20
C ASP A 104 8.10 3.06 -4.02
N TYR A 105 7.24 2.29 -3.35
CA TYR A 105 6.33 1.35 -4.01
C TYR A 105 5.33 2.10 -4.90
N VAL A 106 4.74 3.21 -4.43
CA VAL A 106 3.86 4.06 -5.25
C VAL A 106 4.61 4.63 -6.46
N GLY A 107 5.88 5.01 -6.29
CA GLY A 107 6.76 5.42 -7.40
C GLY A 107 6.93 4.32 -8.46
N LYS A 108 7.17 3.08 -8.04
CA LYS A 108 7.29 1.90 -8.93
C LYS A 108 5.96 1.52 -9.58
N ALA A 109 4.86 1.56 -8.84
CA ALA A 109 3.51 1.26 -9.34
C ALA A 109 3.16 2.17 -10.54
N ILE A 110 3.37 3.48 -10.38
CA ILE A 110 3.16 4.48 -11.43
C ILE A 110 4.14 4.29 -12.60
N LEU A 111 5.41 3.95 -12.32
CA LEU A 111 6.43 3.73 -13.37
C LEU A 111 6.14 2.53 -14.27
N TYR A 112 5.56 1.46 -13.71
CA TYR A 112 5.29 0.19 -14.41
C TYR A 112 3.81 0.02 -14.83
N ASP A 113 3.00 1.07 -14.77
CA ASP A 113 1.55 1.06 -15.07
C ASP A 113 0.82 -0.11 -14.35
N THR A 114 1.05 -0.18 -13.05
CA THR A 114 0.54 -1.22 -12.13
C THR A 114 0.09 -0.58 -10.81
N GLY A 115 -0.37 -1.40 -9.87
CA GLY A 115 -0.90 -0.94 -8.58
C GLY A 115 -0.24 -1.57 -7.36
N ILE A 116 -0.78 -1.25 -6.19
CA ILE A 116 -0.33 -1.76 -4.88
C ILE A 116 -1.49 -2.48 -4.20
N SER A 117 -1.23 -3.65 -3.64
CA SER A 117 -2.16 -4.30 -2.72
C SER A 117 -1.82 -3.98 -1.26
N PHE A 118 -2.86 -3.69 -0.49
CA PHE A 118 -2.81 -3.50 0.96
C PHE A 118 -3.59 -4.62 1.64
N ASP A 119 -3.08 -5.04 2.80
CA ASP A 119 -3.57 -6.20 3.55
C ASP A 119 -3.29 -5.98 5.04
N PHE A 120 -4.21 -5.25 5.66
CA PHE A 120 -4.08 -4.64 7.00
C PHE A 120 -4.75 -5.46 8.10
#